data_AF-A0A940X1F3-F1
#
_entry.id   AF-A0A940X1F3-F1
#
_cell.length_a   1.000
_cell.length_b   1.000
_cell.length_c   1.000
_cell.angle_alpha   90.00
_cell.angle_beta   90.00
_cell.angle_gamma   90.00
#
_symmetry.space_group_name_H-M   'P 1'
#
loop_
_entity.id
_entity.type
_entity.pdbx_description
1 polymer ?
#
loop_
_entity_poly.entity_id
_entity_poly.type
_entity_poly.pdbx_seq_one_letter_code
_entity_poly.pdbx_strand_id
1 'polypeptide(L)'
;MTEVFSLIVTPRRVECVVGRIDDPADPEGGEVAWNGRRLRLVHEQRENGEDLVWFIYGDIALSKPETLSRAAQWAESTRRRQRPTLH
;
A
#
# COMPACT_ATOMS: atom_id res chain seq x y z
N MET A 1 10.27 -5.00 16.68
CA MET A 1 10.86 -4.35 15.49
C MET A 1 9.73 -4.24 14.51
N THR A 2 9.29 -3.03 14.20
CA THR A 2 8.12 -2.82 13.36
C THR A 2 8.42 -3.23 11.91
N GLU A 3 7.77 -4.27 11.42
CA GLU A 3 7.72 -4.65 10.02
C GLU A 3 6.84 -3.65 9.26
N VAL A 4 7.38 -3.11 8.18
CA VAL A 4 6.68 -2.13 7.35
C VAL A 4 6.58 -2.68 5.95
N PHE A 5 5.40 -2.59 5.35
CA PHE A 5 5.15 -3.00 3.98
C PHE A 5 4.40 -1.94 3.21
N SER A 6 4.73 -1.83 1.92
CA SER A 6 3.98 -1.03 0.97
C SER A 6 3.37 -1.90 -0.12
N LEU A 7 2.07 -1.71 -0.36
CA LEU A 7 1.33 -2.26 -1.48
C LEU A 7 1.16 -1.20 -2.55
N ILE A 8 1.68 -1.50 -3.73
CA ILE A 8 1.70 -0.60 -4.87
C ILE A 8 0.70 -1.13 -5.89
N VAL A 9 -0.43 -0.45 -5.99
CA VAL A 9 -1.53 -0.82 -6.87
C VAL A 9 -1.45 0.02 -8.14
N THR A 10 -1.13 -0.65 -9.25
CA THR A 10 -1.11 -0.04 -10.58
C THR A 10 -2.24 -0.62 -11.44
N PRO A 11 -2.59 0.02 -12.57
CA PRO A 11 -3.60 -0.53 -13.48
C PRO A 11 -3.29 -1.93 -13.99
N ARG A 12 -2.01 -2.32 -14.03
CA ARG A 12 -1.56 -3.61 -14.58
C ARG A 12 -1.32 -4.69 -13.52
N ARG A 13 -0.91 -4.32 -12.31
CA ARG A 13 -0.52 -5.27 -11.26
C ARG A 13 -0.51 -4.64 -9.87
N VAL A 14 -0.50 -5.50 -8.87
CA VAL A 14 -0.24 -5.15 -7.47
C VAL A 14 1.14 -5.69 -7.07
N GLU A 15 1.97 -4.84 -6.49
CA GLU A 15 3.31 -5.19 -6.02
C GLU A 15 3.42 -4.97 -4.51
N CYS A 16 4.11 -5.86 -3.80
CA CYS A 16 4.36 -5.72 -2.37
C CYS A 16 5.86 -5.54 -2.15
N VAL A 17 6.23 -4.48 -1.45
CA VAL A 17 7.62 -4.16 -1.09
C VAL A 17 7.75 -4.03 0.43
N VAL A 18 8.93 -4.38 0.93
CA VAL A 18 9.29 -4.16 2.34
C VAL A 18 9.73 -2.71 2.49
N GLY A 19 9.22 -2.02 3.50
CA GLY A 19 9.44 -0.61 3.78
C GLY A 19 8.34 0.31 3.25
N ARG A 20 8.42 1.57 3.69
CA ARG A 20 7.60 2.70 3.21
C ARG A 20 8.27 3.31 1.98
N ILE A 21 7.50 3.73 0.97
CA ILE A 21 8.06 4.25 -0.30
C ILE A 21 7.95 5.78 -0.45
N ASP A 22 7.24 6.47 0.44
CA ASP A 22 7.20 7.94 0.49
C ASP A 22 8.24 8.51 1.46
N ASP A 23 8.56 9.79 1.22
CA ASP A 23 9.52 10.53 2.01
C ASP A 23 8.93 10.85 3.40
N PRO A 24 9.56 10.43 4.50
CA PRO A 24 9.08 10.74 5.84
C PRO A 24 9.04 12.24 6.16
N ALA A 25 9.72 13.08 5.37
CA ALA A 25 9.68 14.54 5.48
C ALA A 25 8.42 15.17 4.84
N ASP A 26 7.65 14.42 4.05
CA ASP A 26 6.33 14.81 3.53
C ASP A 26 5.23 13.86 4.07
N PRO A 27 4.94 13.91 5.38
CA PRO A 27 4.01 12.99 6.03
C PRO A 27 2.54 13.24 5.66
N GLU A 28 2.23 14.35 5.00
CA GLU A 28 0.86 14.75 4.62
C GLU A 28 0.31 13.98 3.41
N GLY A 29 1.09 13.05 2.84
CA GLY A 29 0.60 12.14 1.81
C GLY A 29 0.59 12.78 0.43
N GLY A 30 1.73 13.33 0.03
CA GLY A 30 1.99 13.75 -1.35
C GLY A 30 1.99 12.60 -2.36
N GLU A 31 2.13 12.97 -3.62
CA GLU A 31 2.32 12.01 -4.70
C GLU A 31 3.76 11.49 -4.72
N VAL A 32 3.92 10.16 -4.69
CA VAL A 32 5.20 9.48 -4.80
C VAL A 32 5.51 9.11 -6.24
N ALA A 33 6.74 9.36 -6.66
CA ALA A 33 7.26 8.81 -7.90
C ALA A 33 7.82 7.40 -7.66
N TRP A 34 7.23 6.38 -8.29
CA TRP A 34 7.70 5.00 -8.22
C TRP A 34 7.75 4.36 -9.61
N ASN A 35 8.93 3.93 -10.05
CA ASN A 35 9.13 3.29 -11.36
C ASN A 35 8.48 4.04 -12.54
N GLY A 36 8.61 5.38 -12.55
CA GLY A 36 8.04 6.24 -13.60
C GLY A 36 6.53 6.45 -13.49
N ARG A 37 5.90 6.06 -12.37
CA ARG A 37 4.48 6.31 -12.08
C ARG A 37 4.35 7.32 -10.95
N ARG A 38 3.24 8.05 -10.97
CA ARG A 38 2.80 8.89 -9.85
C ARG A 38 1.79 8.08 -9.05
N LEU A 39 2.11 7.85 -7.78
CA LEU A 39 1.28 7.12 -6.83
C LEU A 39 0.82 8.08 -5.74
N ARG A 40 -0.27 7.76 -5.07
CA ARG A 40 -0.71 8.45 -3.85
C ARG A 40 -0.99 7.43 -2.76
N LEU A 41 -0.73 7.80 -1.51
CA LEU A 41 -1.16 7.00 -0.37
C LEU A 41 -2.70 7.02 -0.29
N VAL A 42 -3.30 5.84 -0.33
CA VAL A 42 -4.77 5.66 -0.33
C VAL A 42 -5.27 5.19 1.02
N HIS A 43 -4.48 4.37 1.70
CA HIS A 43 -4.82 3.80 3.00
C HIS A 43 -3.55 3.45 3.78
N GLU A 44 -3.57 3.74 5.06
CA GLU A 44 -2.58 3.29 6.03
C GLU A 44 -3.30 2.37 7.01
N GLN A 45 -2.75 1.19 7.24
CA GLN A 45 -3.23 0.24 8.23
C GLN A 45 -2.10 -0.05 9.22
N ARG A 46 -2.36 0.28 10.48
CA ARG A 46 -1.52 -0.11 11.61
C ARG A 46 -2.29 -1.18 12.38
N GLU A 47 -1.70 -2.36 12.53
CA GLU A 47 -2.35 -3.41 13.30
C GLU A 47 -2.04 -3.21 14.78
N ASN A 48 -3.05 -2.90 15.59
CA ASN A 48 -2.84 -2.64 17.02
C ASN A 48 -2.48 -3.95 17.74
N GLY A 49 -1.20 -4.11 18.08
CA GLY A 49 -0.69 -5.25 18.84
C GLY A 49 0.35 -6.07 18.08
N GLU A 50 0.39 -5.94 16.76
CA GLU A 50 1.51 -6.42 15.95
C GLU A 50 2.40 -5.23 15.58
N ASP A 51 3.70 -5.44 15.61
CA ASP A 51 4.72 -4.50 15.15
C ASP A 51 4.64 -4.45 13.60
N LEU A 52 3.48 -4.16 13.01
CA LEU A 52 3.22 -4.30 11.58
C LEU A 52 2.44 -3.10 11.03
N VAL A 53 2.97 -2.50 9.96
CA VAL A 53 2.35 -1.36 9.27
C VAL A 53 2.26 -1.62 7.78
N TRP A 54 1.08 -1.40 7.22
CA TRP A 54 0.79 -1.46 5.79
C TRP A 54 0.47 -0.07 5.24
N PHE A 55 1.16 0.28 4.16
CA PHE A 55 0.87 1.45 3.35
C PHE A 55 0.34 1.02 1.99
N ILE A 56 -0.82 1.51 1.56
CA ILE A 56 -1.43 1.16 0.27
C ILE A 56 -1.39 2.38 -0.62
N TYR A 57 -0.61 2.29 -1.69
CA TYR A 57 -0.48 3.32 -2.71
C TYR A 57 -1.24 2.91 -3.95
N GLY A 58 -2.01 3.84 -4.49
CA GLY A 58 -2.67 3.70 -5.78
C GLY A 58 -2.02 4.61 -6.81
N ASP A 59 -1.86 4.13 -8.03
CA ASP A 59 -1.58 4.99 -9.18
C ASP A 59 -2.65 6.11 -9.26
N ILE A 60 -2.24 7.34 -9.56
CA ILE A 60 -3.17 8.48 -9.60
C ILE A 60 -4.29 8.30 -10.64
N ALA A 61 -4.07 7.45 -11.64
CA ALA A 61 -5.10 7.08 -12.62
C ALA A 61 -6.19 6.18 -12.03
N LEU A 62 -5.97 5.56 -10.87
CA LEU A 62 -6.92 4.71 -10.18
C LEU A 62 -7.71 5.50 -9.13
N SER A 63 -9.00 5.18 -9.05
CA SER A 63 -9.83 5.64 -7.95
C SER A 63 -9.41 4.97 -6.64
N LYS A 64 -9.68 5.63 -5.51
CA LYS A 64 -9.53 5.03 -4.17
C LYS A 64 -10.28 3.69 -4.04
N PRO A 65 -11.58 3.56 -4.38
CA PRO A 65 -12.28 2.28 -4.26
C PRO A 65 -11.68 1.19 -5.15
N GLU A 66 -11.26 1.52 -6.37
CA GLU A 66 -10.59 0.55 -7.25
C GLU A 66 -9.24 0.09 -6.67
N THR A 67 -8.48 1.01 -6.10
CA THR A 67 -7.20 0.71 -5.45
C THR A 67 -7.39 -0.28 -4.31
N LEU A 68 -8.35 -0.01 -3.42
CA LEU A 68 -8.65 -0.86 -2.27
C LEU A 68 -9.19 -2.22 -2.69
N SER A 69 -10.07 -2.27 -3.69
CA SER A 69 -10.61 -3.53 -4.21
C SER A 69 -9.50 -4.43 -4.76
N ARG A 70 -8.55 -3.89 -5.52
CA ARG A 70 -7.39 -4.64 -6.04
C ARG A 70 -6.44 -5.07 -4.92
N ALA A 71 -6.22 -4.23 -3.92
CA ALA A 71 -5.40 -4.58 -2.76
C ALA A 71 -6.03 -5.72 -1.94
N ALA A 72 -7.36 -5.72 -1.77
CA ALA A 72 -8.10 -6.78 -1.10
C ALA A 72 -7.97 -8.10 -1.87
N GLN A 73 -8.22 -8.09 -3.19
CA GLN A 73 -8.06 -9.27 -4.04
C GLN A 73 -6.62 -9.83 -3.98
N TRP A 74 -5.61 -8.95 -3.95
CA TRP A 74 -4.23 -9.37 -3.77
C TRP A 74 -4.02 -10.07 -2.42
N ALA A 75 -4.52 -9.48 -1.33
CA ALA A 75 -4.42 -10.03 0.02
C ALA A 75 -5.15 -11.39 0.18
N GLU A 76 -6.27 -11.58 -0.53
CA GLU A 76 -6.99 -12.85 -0.58
C GLU A 76 -6.22 -13.93 -1.36
N SER A 77 -5.62 -13.57 -2.50
CA SER A 77 -4.87 -14.53 -3.33
C SER A 77 -3.50 -14.90 -2.72
N THR A 78 -2.97 -14.03 -1.86
CA THR A 78 -1.63 -14.20 -1.30
C THR A 78 -1.70 -14.99 0.00
N ARG A 79 -1.04 -16.15 0.06
CA ARG A 79 -0.92 -16.97 1.29
C ARG A 79 0.08 -16.39 2.32
N ARG A 80 0.30 -15.07 2.34
CA ARG A 80 1.19 -14.43 3.31
C ARG A 80 0.48 -14.38 4.67
N ARG A 81 1.21 -14.75 5.72
CA ARG A 81 0.72 -14.61 7.11
C ARG A 81 0.46 -13.14 7.46
N GLN A 82 1.29 -12.25 6.93
CA GLN A 82 1.19 -10.80 7.08
C GLN A 82 0.54 -10.24 5.81
N ARG A 83 -0.76 -9.97 5.83
CA ARG A 83 -1.51 -9.37 4.71
C ARG A 83 -2.32 -8.20 5.26
N PRO A 84 -2.59 -7.15 4.46
CA PRO A 84 -3.47 -6.09 4.92
C PRO A 84 -4.89 -6.63 5.10
N THR A 85 -5.56 -6.19 6.16
CA THR A 85 -6.96 -6.50 6.43
C THR A 85 -7.82 -5.33 5.94
N LEU A 86 -8.39 -5.48 4.75
CA LEU A 86 -9.23 -4.45 4.13
C LEU A 86 -10.69 -4.88 4.28
N HIS A 87 -11.42 -4.19 5.17
CA HIS A 87 -12.85 -4.42 5.43
C HIS A 87 -13.73 -3.39 4.72
#